data_AF-A0AAW1P265-F1
#
_entry.id   AF-A0AAW1P265-F1
#
_cell.length_a   1.000
_cell.length_b   1.000
_cell.length_c   1.000
_cell.angle_alpha   90.00
_cell.angle_beta   90.00
_cell.angle_gamma   90.00
#
_symmetry.space_group_name_H-M   'P 1'
#
loop_
_entity.id
_entity.type
_entity.pdbx_description
1 polymer ?
#
loop_
_entity_poly.entity_id
_entity_poly.type
_entity_poly.pdbx_seq_one_letter_code
_entity_poly.pdbx_strand_id
1 'polypeptide(L)'
;MGATSTQLANTGVSLPTTQSFINYVLLAALFGGTLVYSKRPLQNAWYKYAALAVLDVEANYLLITAYRFTSITSVTLLDCFTIPVAVVLSWWVLRARYGALHWAGIAICVGGLVFLVVTESSGSTSSGSAPFLGDAIVLLGATMYGICNVFQEKFLGNSGTVEVLAMAGTFGALLSGVQALILEHNELWHLQWSGQVVGLMFGFGLALFVFACLGPLVLMWSGSAAFNLSLLTSDLWAGLARILFFGGFDSRQGWSFASSLLLTASGITIYTAGKSPYDPAGAQQDSIDINLPDRLEAADILKLRDGQDKLSLVGFGSLLSIRSARSTFPELTSFQVARVNNFRRVFAHTAAVFHKNGIARPSTKEIASLSCEECPDQAIVTSLFQIQADMKSVEAFIDREHEFRFLAVDVNLLDGRQWPHKAVICGRWNDSDYRRERCSDEVWHERYAQYGLQQVWSDDVLPCRVYLRHCVLSAENLGPEAYDSFLDCTYLSDRTTTIRSYLEQHPSIMQEQPPDSLIGRAQRRHAQMTSACHGSSLRSTGPWQNT
;
A
#
# COMPACT_ATOMS: atom_id res chain seq x y z
N MET A 1 -17.67 18.81 -4.76
CA MET A 1 -17.21 19.64 -3.63
C MET A 1 -17.25 21.12 -4.00
N GLY A 2 -16.38 21.63 -4.88
CA GLY A 2 -16.36 23.05 -5.23
C GLY A 2 -17.72 23.63 -5.67
N ALA A 3 -18.42 22.97 -6.60
CA ALA A 3 -19.72 23.45 -7.10
C ALA A 3 -20.78 23.63 -6.00
N THR A 4 -20.92 22.67 -5.09
CA THR A 4 -21.90 22.75 -3.98
C THR A 4 -21.52 23.82 -2.97
N SER A 5 -20.22 23.96 -2.68
CA SER A 5 -19.72 25.01 -1.77
C SER A 5 -19.89 26.41 -2.35
N THR A 6 -19.56 26.61 -3.63
CA THR A 6 -19.75 27.90 -4.31
C THR A 6 -21.23 28.27 -4.40
N GLN A 7 -22.11 27.30 -4.71
CA GLN A 7 -23.55 27.55 -4.68
C GLN A 7 -24.06 27.91 -3.28
N LEU A 8 -23.56 27.26 -2.23
CA LEU A 8 -23.94 27.61 -0.86
C LEU A 8 -23.46 29.03 -0.49
N ALA A 9 -22.22 29.39 -0.85
CA ALA A 9 -21.70 30.74 -0.65
C ALA A 9 -22.54 31.80 -1.38
N ASN A 10 -23.03 31.50 -2.60
CA ASN A 10 -23.93 32.38 -3.35
C ASN A 10 -25.30 32.57 -2.69
N THR A 11 -25.74 31.63 -1.84
CA THR A 11 -26.96 31.80 -1.01
C THR A 11 -26.72 32.65 0.24
N GLY A 12 -25.51 33.16 0.45
CA GLY A 12 -25.12 33.94 1.63
C GLY A 12 -24.78 33.10 2.86
N VAL A 13 -24.83 31.77 2.75
CA VAL A 13 -24.53 30.84 3.85
C VAL A 13 -23.07 30.39 3.77
N SER A 14 -22.32 30.62 4.85
CA SER A 14 -20.92 30.21 4.96
C SER A 14 -20.71 29.36 6.20
N LEU A 15 -20.69 28.05 6.00
CA LEU A 15 -20.44 27.07 7.05
C LEU A 15 -19.34 26.06 6.64
N PRO A 16 -18.12 26.52 6.32
CA PRO A 16 -17.01 25.67 5.87
C PRO A 16 -16.71 24.49 6.81
N THR A 17 -16.67 24.72 8.13
CA THR A 17 -16.38 23.68 9.11
C THR A 17 -17.56 22.71 9.25
N THR A 18 -18.80 23.21 9.30
CA THR A 18 -19.99 22.35 9.43
C THR A 18 -20.19 21.46 8.19
N GLN A 19 -19.83 21.92 6.99
CA GLN A 19 -19.87 21.11 5.77
C GLN A 19 -18.88 19.93 5.84
N SER A 20 -17.64 20.18 6.26
CA SER A 20 -16.59 19.16 6.39
C SER A 20 -16.82 18.20 7.56
N PHE A 21 -17.51 18.66 8.61
CA PHE A 21 -17.84 17.82 9.77
C PHE A 21 -18.55 16.52 9.37
N ILE A 22 -19.43 16.56 8.37
CA ILE A 22 -20.14 15.38 7.85
C ILE A 22 -19.15 14.30 7.37
N ASN A 23 -18.11 14.68 6.65
CA ASN A 23 -17.07 13.75 6.19
C ASN A 23 -16.41 13.03 7.37
N TYR A 24 -15.96 13.79 8.37
CA TYR A 24 -15.25 13.20 9.50
C TYR A 24 -16.13 12.29 10.35
N VAL A 25 -17.41 12.65 10.53
CA VAL A 25 -18.39 11.79 11.22
C VAL A 25 -18.60 10.48 10.46
N LEU A 26 -18.73 10.53 9.12
CA LEU A 26 -18.89 9.33 8.31
C LEU A 26 -17.64 8.43 8.37
N LEU A 27 -16.44 9.02 8.31
CA LEU A 27 -15.17 8.29 8.49
C LEU A 27 -15.08 7.65 9.87
N ALA A 28 -15.39 8.40 10.92
CA ALA A 28 -15.38 7.91 12.31
C ALA A 28 -16.39 6.77 12.50
N ALA A 29 -17.60 6.91 11.97
CA ALA A 29 -18.63 5.89 12.08
C ALA A 29 -18.23 4.59 11.34
N LEU A 30 -17.82 4.71 10.08
CA LEU A 30 -17.50 3.55 9.25
C LEU A 30 -16.19 2.88 9.67
N PHE A 31 -15.09 3.64 9.66
CA PHE A 31 -13.76 3.08 9.91
C PHE A 31 -13.46 2.98 11.40
N GLY A 32 -13.90 3.93 12.23
CA GLY A 32 -13.78 3.83 13.69
C GLY A 32 -14.61 2.66 14.24
N GLY A 33 -15.84 2.49 13.78
CA GLY A 33 -16.65 1.31 14.10
C GLY A 33 -15.95 0.00 13.69
N THR A 34 -15.37 -0.05 12.49
CA THR A 34 -14.60 -1.21 12.01
C THR A 34 -13.35 -1.46 12.86
N LEU A 35 -12.61 -0.42 13.23
CA LEU A 35 -11.39 -0.51 14.04
C LEU A 35 -11.71 -1.04 15.45
N VAL A 36 -12.74 -0.49 16.11
CA VAL A 36 -13.22 -0.95 17.43
C VAL A 36 -13.71 -2.40 17.35
N TYR A 37 -14.49 -2.74 16.32
CA TYR A 37 -14.96 -4.11 16.10
C TYR A 37 -13.79 -5.09 15.87
N SER A 38 -12.74 -4.66 15.19
CA SER A 38 -11.56 -5.48 14.90
C SER A 38 -10.66 -5.73 16.12
N LYS A 39 -10.80 -4.94 17.20
CA LYS A 39 -10.01 -5.00 18.44
C LYS A 39 -8.49 -5.04 18.22
N ARG A 40 -8.00 -4.40 17.15
CA ARG A 40 -6.56 -4.30 16.87
C ARG A 40 -5.96 -3.14 17.66
N PRO A 41 -4.78 -3.32 18.28
CA PRO A 41 -4.06 -2.20 18.88
C PRO A 41 -3.60 -1.24 17.79
N LEU A 42 -3.55 0.06 18.11
CA LEU A 42 -2.99 1.07 17.22
C LEU A 42 -1.51 0.79 16.99
N GLN A 43 -1.09 0.82 15.73
CA GLN A 43 0.31 0.60 15.33
C GLN A 43 1.13 1.89 15.48
N ASN A 44 0.51 3.06 15.33
CA ASN A 44 1.13 4.34 15.66
C ASN A 44 0.55 4.93 16.96
N ALA A 45 1.36 5.76 17.63
CA ALA A 45 0.90 6.50 18.78
C ALA A 45 -0.23 7.48 18.41
N TRP A 46 -1.30 7.50 19.20
CA TRP A 46 -2.54 8.23 18.89
C TRP A 46 -2.36 9.72 18.61
N TYR A 47 -1.40 10.37 19.29
CA TYR A 47 -1.15 11.81 19.13
C TYR A 47 -0.63 12.17 17.74
N LYS A 48 -0.02 11.22 17.02
CA LYS A 48 0.40 11.42 15.63
C LYS A 48 -0.81 11.57 14.70
N TYR A 49 -1.86 10.78 14.94
CA TYR A 49 -3.11 10.90 14.20
C TYR A 49 -3.89 12.16 14.58
N ALA A 50 -3.82 12.59 15.85
CA ALA A 50 -4.41 13.85 16.26
C ALA A 50 -3.75 15.06 15.54
N ALA A 51 -2.43 15.09 15.47
CA ALA A 51 -1.70 16.12 14.73
C ALA A 51 -2.04 16.10 13.22
N LEU A 52 -2.17 14.91 12.63
CA LEU A 52 -2.60 14.76 11.25
C LEU A 52 -4.02 15.29 11.02
N ALA A 53 -4.94 14.99 11.94
CA ALA A 53 -6.31 15.47 11.86
C ALA A 53 -6.41 17.00 11.98
N VAL A 54 -5.55 17.65 12.80
CA VAL A 54 -5.46 19.11 12.84
C VAL A 54 -5.09 19.68 11.47
N LEU A 55 -4.05 19.12 10.84
CA LEU A 55 -3.62 19.58 9.51
C LEU A 55 -4.73 19.42 8.48
N ASP A 56 -5.41 18.28 8.49
CA ASP A 56 -6.48 17.97 7.53
C ASP A 56 -7.72 18.85 7.71
N VAL A 57 -8.16 19.06 8.96
CA VAL A 57 -9.33 19.89 9.29
C VAL A 57 -9.09 21.35 8.89
N GLU A 58 -7.91 21.88 9.23
CA GLU A 58 -7.58 23.28 8.89
C GLU A 58 -7.37 23.46 7.38
N ALA A 59 -6.77 22.48 6.68
CA ALA A 59 -6.65 22.53 5.23
C ALA A 59 -8.03 22.58 4.54
N ASN A 60 -8.96 21.73 4.99
CA ASN A 60 -10.36 21.75 4.53
C ASN A 60 -11.04 23.09 4.83
N TYR A 61 -10.90 23.59 6.06
CA TYR A 61 -11.49 24.87 6.45
C TYR A 61 -11.00 26.02 5.57
N LEU A 62 -9.68 26.11 5.33
CA LEU A 62 -9.08 27.15 4.50
C LEU A 62 -9.55 27.06 3.04
N LEU A 63 -9.51 25.88 2.40
CA LEU A 63 -9.97 25.75 1.01
C LEU A 63 -11.45 26.08 0.84
N ILE A 64 -12.30 25.65 1.76
CA ILE A 64 -13.74 25.92 1.66
C ILE A 64 -14.02 27.41 1.89
N THR A 65 -13.29 28.02 2.83
CA THR A 65 -13.36 29.46 3.08
C THR A 65 -12.91 30.27 1.87
N ALA A 66 -11.91 29.80 1.12
CA ALA A 66 -11.41 30.48 -0.07
C ALA A 66 -12.46 30.64 -1.18
N TYR A 67 -13.41 29.70 -1.32
CA TYR A 67 -14.51 29.82 -2.30
C TYR A 67 -15.39 31.07 -2.11
N ARG A 68 -15.29 31.77 -0.97
CA ARG A 68 -15.97 33.05 -0.72
C ARG A 68 -15.23 34.26 -1.27
N PHE A 69 -13.91 34.14 -1.42
CA PHE A 69 -13.02 35.26 -1.72
C PHE A 69 -12.47 35.20 -3.14
N THR A 70 -12.34 33.99 -3.70
CA THR A 70 -11.80 33.76 -5.05
C THR A 70 -12.67 32.76 -5.82
N SER A 71 -12.39 32.61 -7.11
CA SER A 71 -13.23 31.84 -8.02
C SER A 71 -13.00 30.33 -7.92
N ILE A 72 -13.97 29.51 -8.31
CA ILE A 72 -13.83 28.04 -8.29
C ILE A 72 -12.60 27.56 -9.08
N THR A 73 -12.29 28.20 -10.20
CA THR A 73 -11.13 27.85 -11.05
C THR A 73 -9.81 28.31 -10.45
N SER A 74 -9.80 29.44 -9.72
CA SER A 74 -8.62 29.91 -9.00
C SER A 74 -8.32 28.96 -7.84
N VAL A 75 -9.34 28.57 -7.06
CA VAL A 75 -9.17 27.59 -5.96
C VAL A 75 -8.62 26.27 -6.47
N THR A 76 -9.20 25.68 -7.52
CA THR A 76 -8.79 24.35 -7.98
C THR A 76 -7.39 24.36 -8.61
N LEU A 77 -7.06 25.38 -9.42
CA LEU A 77 -5.71 25.50 -9.97
C LEU A 77 -4.67 25.81 -8.89
N LEU A 78 -4.95 26.70 -7.94
CA LEU A 78 -4.00 27.02 -6.86
C LEU A 78 -3.81 25.86 -5.88
N ASP A 79 -4.80 24.99 -5.71
CA ASP A 79 -4.65 23.76 -4.91
C ASP A 79 -3.60 22.79 -5.49
N CYS A 80 -3.29 22.89 -6.79
CA CYS A 80 -2.15 22.17 -7.39
C CYS A 80 -0.80 22.57 -6.76
N PHE A 81 -0.71 23.67 -6.00
CA PHE A 81 0.47 24.00 -5.20
C PHE A 81 0.79 22.93 -4.13
N THR A 82 -0.19 22.11 -3.77
CA THR A 82 0.00 20.89 -2.97
C THR A 82 1.11 20.00 -3.55
N ILE A 83 1.32 20.00 -4.89
CA ILE A 83 2.34 19.22 -5.59
C ILE A 83 3.77 19.62 -5.19
N PRO A 84 4.24 20.87 -5.46
CA PRO A 84 5.56 21.31 -5.01
C PRO A 84 5.83 21.02 -3.53
N VAL A 85 4.83 21.28 -2.68
CA VAL A 85 4.97 21.08 -1.23
C VAL A 85 5.16 19.60 -0.91
N ALA A 86 4.31 18.71 -1.46
CA ALA A 86 4.43 17.28 -1.26
C ALA A 86 5.78 16.73 -1.76
N VAL A 87 6.29 17.23 -2.90
CA VAL A 87 7.58 16.81 -3.46
C VAL A 87 8.76 17.26 -2.59
N VAL A 88 8.79 18.52 -2.16
CA VAL A 88 9.85 19.04 -1.28
C VAL A 88 9.83 18.33 0.07
N LEU A 89 8.64 18.06 0.61
CA LEU A 89 8.50 17.35 1.88
C LEU A 89 8.80 15.86 1.76
N SER A 90 8.49 15.21 0.66
CA SER A 90 8.90 13.81 0.44
C SER A 90 10.42 13.68 0.26
N TRP A 91 11.08 14.67 -0.35
CA TRP A 91 12.55 14.76 -0.31
C TRP A 91 13.08 14.81 1.13
N TRP A 92 12.47 15.64 1.99
CA TRP A 92 12.96 15.85 3.36
C TRP A 92 12.57 14.73 4.35
N VAL A 93 11.31 14.26 4.30
CA VAL A 93 10.71 13.33 5.25
C VAL A 93 10.86 11.87 4.82
N LEU A 94 10.76 11.60 3.52
CA LEU A 94 10.84 10.25 2.94
C LEU A 94 12.21 9.95 2.29
N ARG A 95 13.13 10.94 2.25
CA ARG A 95 14.46 10.84 1.62
C ARG A 95 14.42 10.39 0.15
N ALA A 96 13.36 10.78 -0.57
CA ALA A 96 13.24 10.53 -2.01
C ALA A 96 14.35 11.24 -2.81
N ARG A 97 14.78 10.70 -3.96
CA ARG A 97 15.85 11.32 -4.77
C ARG A 97 15.30 11.87 -6.08
N TYR A 98 15.34 13.20 -6.23
CA TYR A 98 14.82 13.90 -7.40
C TYR A 98 15.93 14.29 -8.39
N GLY A 99 15.87 13.75 -9.60
CA GLY A 99 16.69 14.20 -10.74
C GLY A 99 16.26 15.55 -11.34
N ALA A 100 17.05 16.07 -12.28
CA ALA A 100 16.85 17.40 -12.88
C ALA A 100 15.49 17.61 -13.56
N LEU A 101 14.92 16.57 -14.18
CA LEU A 101 13.59 16.63 -14.81
C LEU A 101 12.47 16.90 -13.79
N HIS A 102 12.57 16.37 -12.57
CA HIS A 102 11.59 16.66 -11.52
C HIS A 102 11.65 18.12 -11.11
N TRP A 103 12.85 18.66 -10.89
CA TRP A 103 13.03 20.07 -10.54
C TRP A 103 12.55 21.01 -11.67
N ALA A 104 12.81 20.65 -12.92
CA ALA A 104 12.30 21.38 -14.08
C ALA A 104 10.77 21.35 -14.14
N GLY A 105 10.15 20.17 -13.95
CA GLY A 105 8.70 20.02 -13.90
C GLY A 105 8.05 20.86 -12.78
N ILE A 106 8.63 20.83 -11.57
CA ILE A 106 8.17 21.65 -10.42
C ILE A 106 8.26 23.14 -10.76
N ALA A 107 9.38 23.60 -11.33
CA ALA A 107 9.56 25.01 -11.69
C ALA A 107 8.51 25.47 -12.71
N ILE A 108 8.18 24.62 -13.70
CA ILE A 108 7.15 24.90 -14.70
C ILE A 108 5.75 24.94 -14.07
N CYS A 109 5.42 23.99 -13.16
CA CYS A 109 4.16 24.01 -12.43
C CYS A 109 4.01 25.29 -11.60
N VAL A 110 5.02 25.65 -10.80
CA VAL A 110 5.01 26.89 -10.00
C VAL A 110 4.89 28.12 -10.91
N GLY A 111 5.57 28.13 -12.06
CA GLY A 111 5.44 29.18 -13.07
C GLY A 111 4.01 29.34 -13.61
N GLY A 112 3.31 28.24 -13.87
CA GLY A 112 1.90 28.25 -14.27
C GLY A 112 0.99 28.88 -13.21
N LEU A 113 1.20 28.53 -11.95
CA LEU A 113 0.45 29.09 -10.81
C LEU A 113 0.72 30.60 -10.62
N VAL A 114 1.98 31.02 -10.68
CA VAL A 114 2.35 32.45 -10.59
C VAL A 114 1.71 33.23 -11.74
N PHE A 115 1.73 32.68 -12.95
CA PHE A 115 1.09 33.29 -14.11
C PHE A 115 -0.42 33.49 -13.88
N LEU A 116 -1.12 32.48 -13.34
CA LEU A 116 -2.55 32.59 -13.00
C LEU A 116 -2.82 33.75 -12.05
N VAL A 117 -2.14 33.79 -10.89
CA VAL A 117 -2.35 34.82 -9.86
C VAL A 117 -2.07 36.21 -10.40
N VAL A 118 -0.97 36.38 -11.14
CA VAL A 118 -0.58 37.69 -11.70
C VAL A 118 -1.57 38.15 -12.77
N THR A 119 -2.04 37.25 -13.63
CA THR A 119 -2.97 37.62 -14.71
C THR A 119 -4.37 37.95 -14.21
N GLU A 120 -4.84 37.26 -13.17
CA GLU A 120 -6.10 37.60 -12.49
C GLU A 120 -6.00 38.92 -11.72
N SER A 121 -4.87 39.19 -11.04
CA SER A 121 -4.64 40.45 -10.32
C SER A 121 -4.58 41.69 -11.24
N SER A 122 -4.15 41.50 -12.48
CA SER A 122 -4.02 42.58 -13.47
C SER A 122 -5.33 42.86 -14.23
N GLY A 123 -6.41 42.13 -13.93
CA GLY A 123 -7.74 42.31 -14.51
C GLY A 123 -8.65 43.09 -13.56
N SER A 124 -9.12 44.26 -13.99
CA SER A 124 -9.96 45.18 -13.21
C SER A 124 -11.40 44.70 -12.94
N THR A 125 -11.68 43.40 -13.03
CA THR A 125 -13.01 42.77 -12.86
C THR A 125 -12.88 41.38 -12.23
N SER A 126 -12.16 41.28 -11.12
CA SER A 126 -12.11 40.06 -10.31
C SER A 126 -13.39 39.93 -9.46
N SER A 127 -14.17 38.88 -9.68
CA SER A 127 -15.53 38.65 -9.17
C SER A 127 -15.64 38.38 -7.66
N GLY A 128 -14.58 38.60 -6.88
CA GLY A 128 -14.52 38.38 -5.43
C GLY A 128 -14.20 39.65 -4.66
N SER A 129 -14.67 39.76 -3.42
CA SER A 129 -14.48 40.95 -2.57
C SER A 129 -13.01 41.20 -2.20
N ALA A 130 -12.18 40.16 -2.18
CA ALA A 130 -10.73 40.22 -1.95
C ALA A 130 -10.00 39.00 -2.57
N PRO A 131 -9.78 38.97 -3.90
CA PRO A 131 -9.24 37.81 -4.61
C PRO A 131 -7.86 37.37 -4.10
N PHE A 132 -6.98 38.34 -3.81
CA PHE A 132 -5.63 38.06 -3.30
C PHE A 132 -5.65 37.38 -1.93
N LEU A 133 -6.59 37.76 -1.05
CA LEU A 133 -6.77 37.10 0.24
C LEU A 133 -7.25 35.65 0.01
N GLY A 134 -8.18 35.46 -0.92
CA GLY A 134 -8.63 34.12 -1.32
C GLY A 134 -7.47 33.25 -1.82
N ASP A 135 -6.68 33.75 -2.76
CA ASP A 135 -5.55 33.01 -3.33
C ASP A 135 -4.48 32.68 -2.27
N ALA A 136 -4.20 33.61 -1.35
CA ALA A 136 -3.29 33.36 -0.22
C ALA A 136 -3.82 32.27 0.73
N ILE A 137 -5.13 32.27 1.00
CA ILE A 137 -5.79 31.23 1.80
C ILE A 137 -5.68 29.87 1.09
N VAL A 138 -5.85 29.82 -0.24
CA VAL A 138 -5.70 28.57 -1.02
C VAL A 138 -4.28 28.05 -0.92
N LEU A 139 -3.26 28.89 -1.11
CA LEU A 139 -1.86 28.46 -1.01
C LEU A 139 -1.50 27.94 0.38
N LEU A 140 -2.05 28.54 1.44
CA LEU A 140 -1.88 28.04 2.81
C LEU A 140 -2.56 26.68 2.98
N GLY A 141 -3.81 26.54 2.54
CA GLY A 141 -4.55 25.28 2.57
C GLY A 141 -3.85 24.15 1.80
N ALA A 142 -3.39 24.45 0.58
CA ALA A 142 -2.64 23.54 -0.27
C ALA A 142 -1.30 23.10 0.39
N THR A 143 -0.64 24.02 1.11
CA THR A 143 0.56 23.68 1.88
C THR A 143 0.23 22.69 2.99
N MET A 144 -0.85 22.93 3.74
CA MET A 144 -1.29 22.01 4.80
C MET A 144 -1.72 20.65 4.25
N TYR A 145 -2.40 20.61 3.11
CA TYR A 145 -2.70 19.37 2.41
C TYR A 145 -1.46 18.63 1.94
N GLY A 146 -0.47 19.34 1.40
CA GLY A 146 0.81 18.74 1.00
C GLY A 146 1.52 18.07 2.18
N ILE A 147 1.53 18.73 3.34
CA ILE A 147 2.06 18.16 4.59
C ILE A 147 1.23 16.94 5.01
N CYS A 148 -0.10 17.06 5.03
CA CYS A 148 -1.02 15.99 5.42
C CYS A 148 -0.82 14.74 4.56
N ASN A 149 -0.74 14.91 3.22
CA ASN A 149 -0.57 13.82 2.26
C ASN A 149 0.74 13.04 2.51
N VAL A 150 1.86 13.73 2.74
CA VAL A 150 3.16 13.07 3.00
C VAL A 150 3.17 12.30 4.32
N PHE A 151 2.55 12.85 5.37
CA PHE A 151 2.42 12.13 6.64
C PHE A 151 1.42 10.98 6.56
N GLN A 152 0.33 11.11 5.81
CA GLN A 152 -0.58 10.01 5.51
C GLN A 152 0.14 8.87 4.78
N GLU A 153 0.91 9.17 3.73
CA GLU A 153 1.74 8.19 3.00
C GLU A 153 2.65 7.43 3.96
N LYS A 154 3.34 8.16 4.85
CA LYS A 154 4.20 7.56 5.87
C LYS A 154 3.44 6.68 6.87
N PHE A 155 2.26 7.10 7.32
CA PHE A 155 1.48 6.33 8.29
C PHE A 155 0.84 5.10 7.66
N LEU A 156 0.42 5.17 6.39
CA LEU A 156 -0.09 4.04 5.62
C LEU A 156 0.98 2.97 5.34
N GLY A 157 2.26 3.37 5.25
CA GLY A 157 3.37 2.40 5.22
C GLY A 157 3.48 1.57 6.49
N ASN A 158 3.25 2.19 7.65
CA ASN A 158 3.38 1.58 8.97
C ASN A 158 2.06 1.02 9.54
N SER A 159 0.92 1.35 8.94
CA SER A 159 -0.42 1.05 9.47
C SER A 159 -1.43 0.77 8.39
N GLY A 160 -2.45 -0.04 8.70
CA GLY A 160 -3.52 -0.32 7.74
C GLY A 160 -4.35 0.93 7.43
N THR A 161 -4.84 1.05 6.19
CA THR A 161 -5.72 2.17 5.74
C THR A 161 -6.91 2.41 6.68
N VAL A 162 -7.50 1.34 7.22
CA VAL A 162 -8.60 1.42 8.18
C VAL A 162 -8.21 2.17 9.46
N GLU A 163 -6.99 1.94 9.98
CA GLU A 163 -6.52 2.63 11.19
C GLU A 163 -6.35 4.12 10.95
N VAL A 164 -5.68 4.49 9.85
CA VAL A 164 -5.45 5.90 9.49
C VAL A 164 -6.77 6.64 9.28
N LEU A 165 -7.69 6.06 8.50
CA LEU A 165 -9.00 6.66 8.23
C LEU A 165 -9.87 6.75 9.49
N ALA A 166 -9.86 5.72 10.33
CA ALA A 166 -10.60 5.71 11.59
C ALA A 166 -10.14 6.84 12.53
N MET A 167 -8.82 6.98 12.69
CA MET A 167 -8.25 7.94 13.61
C MET A 167 -8.35 9.38 13.07
N ALA A 168 -8.15 9.57 11.76
CA ALA A 168 -8.39 10.85 11.09
C ALA A 168 -9.86 11.27 11.18
N GLY A 169 -10.80 10.35 10.94
CA GLY A 169 -12.24 10.61 11.12
C GLY A 169 -12.59 10.95 12.57
N THR A 170 -12.09 10.19 13.54
CA THR A 170 -12.43 10.38 14.96
C THR A 170 -11.90 11.70 15.51
N PHE A 171 -10.61 11.99 15.34
CA PHE A 171 -10.04 13.27 15.77
C PHE A 171 -10.56 14.43 14.92
N GLY A 172 -10.73 14.23 13.61
CA GLY A 172 -11.28 15.24 12.71
C GLY A 172 -12.71 15.64 13.09
N ALA A 173 -13.56 14.69 13.48
CA ALA A 173 -14.93 14.97 13.92
C ALA A 173 -14.94 15.77 15.23
N LEU A 174 -14.07 15.42 16.18
CA LEU A 174 -13.94 16.17 17.43
C LEU A 174 -13.46 17.60 17.17
N LEU A 175 -12.39 17.77 16.40
CA LEU A 175 -11.78 19.07 16.09
C LEU A 175 -12.73 19.94 15.27
N SER A 176 -13.26 19.44 14.16
CA SER A 176 -14.20 20.19 13.32
C SER A 176 -15.51 20.48 14.05
N GLY A 177 -15.99 19.60 14.91
CA GLY A 177 -17.17 19.87 15.74
C GLY A 177 -16.94 21.04 16.71
N VAL A 178 -15.81 21.04 17.43
CA VAL A 178 -15.43 22.15 18.32
C VAL A 178 -15.22 23.44 17.53
N GLN A 179 -14.52 23.36 16.40
CA GLN A 179 -14.26 24.51 15.54
C GLN A 179 -15.56 25.10 14.96
N ALA A 180 -16.53 24.29 14.55
CA ALA A 180 -17.83 24.76 14.08
C ALA A 180 -18.60 25.48 15.21
N LEU A 181 -18.55 24.95 16.43
CA LEU A 181 -19.16 25.60 17.60
C LEU A 181 -18.46 26.91 18.00
N ILE A 182 -17.19 27.10 17.69
CA ILE A 182 -16.48 28.35 18.01
C ILE A 182 -16.67 29.37 16.90
N LEU A 183 -16.36 28.99 15.65
CA LEU A 183 -16.27 29.91 14.52
C LEU A 183 -17.62 30.17 13.85
N GLU A 184 -18.54 29.20 13.87
CA GLU A 184 -19.78 29.24 13.07
C GLU A 184 -21.04 29.35 13.92
N HIS A 185 -20.93 29.45 15.25
CA HIS A 185 -22.10 29.46 16.15
C HIS A 185 -23.14 30.53 15.81
N ASN A 186 -22.69 31.76 15.53
CA ASN A 186 -23.59 32.86 15.21
C ASN A 186 -24.33 32.61 13.88
N GLU A 187 -23.60 32.13 12.88
CA GLU A 187 -24.16 31.79 11.57
C GLU A 187 -25.17 30.64 11.69
N LEU A 188 -24.84 29.58 12.44
CA LEU A 188 -25.71 28.43 12.68
C LEU A 188 -27.00 28.83 13.43
N TRP A 189 -26.91 29.76 14.37
CA TRP A 189 -28.06 30.20 15.17
C TRP A 189 -29.05 31.03 14.36
N HIS A 190 -28.54 31.85 13.43
CA HIS A 190 -29.36 32.72 12.59
C HIS A 190 -29.74 32.08 11.23
N LEU A 191 -29.21 30.89 10.93
CA LEU A 191 -29.45 30.19 9.68
C LEU A 191 -30.92 29.79 9.51
N GLN A 192 -31.52 30.21 8.40
CA GLN A 192 -32.81 29.70 7.95
C GLN A 192 -32.59 28.36 7.25
N TRP A 193 -32.85 27.26 7.97
CA TRP A 193 -32.72 25.92 7.44
C TRP A 193 -33.71 25.68 6.29
N SER A 194 -33.18 25.53 5.08
CA SER A 194 -33.95 25.14 3.89
C SER A 194 -33.48 23.79 3.35
N GLY A 195 -34.37 23.07 2.66
CA GLY A 195 -34.01 21.79 2.03
C GLY A 195 -32.85 21.92 1.03
N GLN A 196 -32.72 23.07 0.37
CA GLN A 196 -31.60 23.37 -0.53
C GLN A 196 -30.28 23.50 0.23
N VAL A 197 -30.23 24.26 1.33
CA VAL A 197 -29.02 24.42 2.15
C VAL A 197 -28.56 23.08 2.71
N VAL A 198 -29.49 22.30 3.28
CA VAL A 198 -29.19 20.97 3.82
C VAL A 198 -28.69 20.03 2.71
N GLY A 199 -29.34 20.03 1.55
CA GLY A 199 -28.94 19.20 0.40
C GLY A 199 -27.54 19.54 -0.12
N LEU A 200 -27.19 20.83 -0.20
CA LEU A 200 -25.86 21.28 -0.63
C LEU A 200 -24.77 20.90 0.39
N MET A 201 -25.04 21.05 1.68
CA MET A 201 -24.11 20.65 2.75
C MET A 201 -23.89 19.14 2.76
N PHE A 202 -24.96 18.35 2.64
CA PHE A 202 -24.86 16.90 2.60
C PHE A 202 -24.14 16.41 1.33
N GLY A 203 -24.45 17.00 0.17
CA GLY A 203 -23.77 16.69 -1.09
C GLY A 203 -22.28 17.01 -1.04
N PHE A 204 -21.89 18.12 -0.38
CA PHE A 204 -20.49 18.42 -0.12
C PHE A 204 -19.84 17.36 0.76
N GLY A 205 -20.43 17.10 1.94
CA GLY A 205 -19.88 16.15 2.92
C GLY A 205 -19.72 14.73 2.37
N LEU A 206 -20.68 14.26 1.59
CA LEU A 206 -20.62 12.94 0.95
C LEU A 206 -19.54 12.89 -0.14
N ALA A 207 -19.42 13.93 -0.96
CA ALA A 207 -18.37 14.00 -1.97
C ALA A 207 -16.97 14.02 -1.33
N LEU A 208 -16.80 14.79 -0.25
CA LEU A 208 -15.56 14.82 0.53
C LEU A 208 -15.27 13.48 1.19
N PHE A 209 -16.29 12.77 1.68
CA PHE A 209 -16.15 11.42 2.23
C PHE A 209 -15.67 10.40 1.19
N VAL A 210 -16.25 10.41 -0.01
CA VAL A 210 -15.79 9.54 -1.10
C VAL A 210 -14.34 9.86 -1.47
N PHE A 211 -14.00 11.15 -1.57
CA PHE A 211 -12.62 11.58 -1.82
C PHE A 211 -11.67 11.11 -0.71
N ALA A 212 -12.04 11.28 0.56
CA ALA A 212 -11.24 10.88 1.70
C ALA A 212 -11.05 9.35 1.79
N CYS A 213 -12.00 8.55 1.29
CA CYS A 213 -11.84 7.10 1.20
C CYS A 213 -10.90 6.69 0.06
N LEU A 214 -11.00 7.34 -1.10
CA LEU A 214 -10.24 6.99 -2.30
C LEU A 214 -8.81 7.55 -2.29
N GLY A 215 -8.60 8.74 -1.74
CA GLY A 215 -7.32 9.43 -1.75
C GLY A 215 -6.17 8.59 -1.18
N PRO A 216 -6.30 8.04 0.03
CA PRO A 216 -5.30 7.15 0.63
C PRO A 216 -5.03 5.87 -0.19
N LEU A 217 -6.03 5.34 -0.90
CA LEU A 217 -5.86 4.16 -1.76
C LEU A 217 -5.04 4.50 -3.01
N VAL A 218 -5.34 5.63 -3.65
CA VAL A 218 -4.57 6.11 -4.82
C VAL A 218 -3.15 6.50 -4.42
N LEU A 219 -2.96 7.15 -3.26
CA LEU A 219 -1.64 7.43 -2.70
C LEU A 219 -0.83 6.14 -2.48
N MET A 220 -1.47 5.08 -1.97
CA MET A 220 -0.82 3.78 -1.76
C MET A 220 -0.44 3.08 -3.07
N TRP A 221 -1.24 3.20 -4.12
CA TRP A 221 -0.99 2.52 -5.41
C TRP A 221 -0.05 3.28 -6.34
N SER A 222 -0.03 4.61 -6.25
CA SER A 222 0.56 5.45 -7.30
C SER A 222 1.45 6.57 -6.75
N GLY A 223 1.52 6.75 -5.43
CA GLY A 223 2.29 7.79 -4.77
C GLY A 223 1.69 9.19 -4.92
N SER A 224 2.26 10.16 -4.19
CA SER A 224 1.82 11.56 -4.19
C SER A 224 1.80 12.22 -5.58
N ALA A 225 2.75 11.89 -6.45
CA ALA A 225 2.83 12.49 -7.78
C ALA A 225 1.65 12.11 -8.70
N ALA A 226 1.32 10.81 -8.78
CA ALA A 226 0.23 10.35 -9.63
C ALA A 226 -1.16 10.70 -9.05
N PHE A 227 -1.27 10.73 -7.72
CA PHE A 227 -2.47 11.27 -7.06
C PHE A 227 -2.75 12.70 -7.53
N ASN A 228 -1.72 13.55 -7.56
CA ASN A 228 -1.89 14.91 -8.02
C ASN A 228 -2.15 15.04 -9.54
N LEU A 229 -1.64 14.14 -10.38
CA LEU A 229 -2.04 14.08 -11.79
C LEU A 229 -3.55 13.81 -11.96
N SER A 230 -4.14 13.02 -11.06
CA SER A 230 -5.59 12.81 -11.05
C SER A 230 -6.37 14.09 -10.69
N LEU A 231 -5.80 14.95 -9.83
CA LEU A 231 -6.40 16.24 -9.45
C LEU A 231 -6.45 17.23 -10.62
N LEU A 232 -5.45 17.23 -11.51
CA LEU A 232 -5.48 18.04 -12.74
C LEU A 232 -6.68 17.69 -13.64
N THR A 233 -7.11 16.43 -13.62
CA THR A 233 -8.31 16.01 -14.36
C THR A 233 -9.57 16.63 -13.74
N SER A 234 -9.61 16.78 -12.42
CA SER A 234 -10.67 17.50 -11.71
C SER A 234 -10.73 18.99 -12.08
N ASP A 235 -9.58 19.62 -12.36
CA ASP A 235 -9.54 21.05 -12.74
C ASP A 235 -10.23 21.30 -14.09
N LEU A 236 -10.12 20.37 -15.04
CA LEU A 236 -10.87 20.42 -16.30
C LEU A 236 -12.39 20.40 -16.05
N TRP A 237 -12.84 19.54 -15.14
CA TRP A 237 -14.24 19.48 -14.74
C TRP A 237 -14.70 20.73 -14.00
N ALA A 238 -13.82 21.37 -13.21
CA ALA A 238 -14.10 22.65 -12.57
C ALA A 238 -14.25 23.79 -13.58
N GLY A 239 -13.40 23.82 -14.62
CA GLY A 239 -13.52 24.75 -15.74
C GLY A 239 -14.83 24.56 -16.51
N LEU A 240 -15.20 23.31 -16.79
CA LEU A 240 -16.49 22.99 -17.42
C LEU A 240 -17.67 23.41 -16.52
N ALA A 241 -17.59 23.13 -15.22
CA ALA A 241 -18.62 23.55 -14.28
C ALA A 241 -18.77 25.07 -14.23
N ARG A 242 -17.67 25.83 -14.35
CA ARG A 242 -17.72 27.30 -14.46
C ARG A 242 -18.49 27.76 -15.70
N ILE A 243 -18.26 27.12 -16.85
CA ILE A 243 -18.98 27.40 -18.10
C ILE A 243 -20.46 27.09 -17.97
N LEU A 244 -20.81 25.93 -17.43
CA LEU A 244 -22.19 25.45 -17.40
C LEU A 244 -23.04 26.08 -16.30
N PHE A 245 -22.45 26.39 -15.13
CA PHE A 245 -23.20 26.74 -13.92
C PHE A 245 -22.88 28.12 -13.32
N PHE A 246 -21.77 28.76 -13.71
CA PHE A 246 -21.28 29.98 -13.05
C PHE A 246 -20.98 31.15 -14.01
N GLY A 247 -21.64 31.18 -15.17
CA GLY A 247 -21.57 32.32 -16.09
C GLY A 247 -20.34 32.36 -17.01
N GLY A 248 -19.51 31.31 -17.01
CA GLY A 248 -18.41 31.14 -17.96
C GLY A 248 -17.17 31.97 -17.70
N PHE A 249 -16.41 32.17 -18.77
CA PHE A 249 -15.14 32.90 -18.75
C PHE A 249 -15.25 34.15 -19.60
N ASP A 250 -14.82 35.28 -19.06
CA ASP A 250 -14.44 36.41 -19.90
C ASP A 250 -13.23 36.01 -20.75
N SER A 251 -13.08 36.57 -21.96
CA SER A 251 -12.02 36.19 -22.91
C SER A 251 -10.63 36.17 -22.25
N ARG A 252 -10.34 37.14 -21.39
CA ARG A 252 -9.05 37.21 -20.66
C ARG A 252 -8.90 36.13 -19.58
N GLN A 253 -9.96 35.86 -18.81
CA GLN A 253 -9.96 34.84 -17.74
C GLN A 253 -9.88 33.42 -18.31
N GLY A 254 -10.52 33.19 -19.46
CA GLY A 254 -10.45 31.91 -20.16
C GLY A 254 -9.02 31.61 -20.65
N TRP A 255 -8.34 32.62 -21.20
CA TRP A 255 -6.93 32.49 -21.60
C TRP A 255 -5.99 32.27 -20.41
N SER A 256 -6.16 33.01 -19.31
CA SER A 256 -5.31 32.81 -18.12
C SER A 256 -5.49 31.41 -17.53
N PHE A 257 -6.73 30.94 -17.41
CA PHE A 257 -7.06 29.59 -16.95
C PHE A 257 -6.43 28.52 -17.86
N ALA A 258 -6.67 28.60 -19.18
CA ALA A 258 -6.17 27.62 -20.13
C ALA A 258 -4.64 27.58 -20.17
N SER A 259 -3.97 28.74 -20.17
CA SER A 259 -2.50 28.81 -20.15
C SER A 259 -1.90 28.27 -18.86
N SER A 260 -2.47 28.61 -17.69
CA SER A 260 -2.03 28.06 -16.40
C SER A 260 -2.19 26.55 -16.34
N LEU A 261 -3.34 26.05 -16.79
CA LEU A 261 -3.61 24.62 -16.83
C LEU A 261 -2.62 23.88 -17.75
N LEU A 262 -2.34 24.42 -18.94
CA LEU A 262 -1.37 23.85 -19.88
C LEU A 262 0.06 23.84 -19.32
N LEU A 263 0.49 24.94 -18.69
CA LEU A 263 1.80 25.00 -18.02
C LEU A 263 1.88 23.96 -16.89
N THR A 264 0.86 23.88 -16.06
CA THR A 264 0.80 22.92 -14.94
C THR A 264 0.80 21.48 -15.45
N ALA A 265 0.01 21.17 -16.47
CA ALA A 265 -0.03 19.87 -17.13
C ALA A 265 1.32 19.48 -17.74
N SER A 266 1.99 20.44 -18.41
CA SER A 266 3.31 20.23 -19.01
C SER A 266 4.36 19.99 -17.95
N GLY A 267 4.35 20.76 -16.85
CA GLY A 267 5.25 20.56 -15.72
C GLY A 267 5.08 19.19 -15.07
N ILE A 268 3.84 18.72 -14.89
CA ILE A 268 3.56 17.36 -14.40
C ILE A 268 4.05 16.31 -15.40
N THR A 269 3.80 16.49 -16.69
CA THR A 269 4.26 15.55 -17.73
C THR A 269 5.78 15.40 -17.71
N ILE A 270 6.51 16.52 -17.65
CA ILE A 270 7.97 16.55 -17.54
C ILE A 270 8.45 15.90 -16.23
N TYR A 271 7.76 16.18 -15.12
CA TYR A 271 8.05 15.56 -13.83
C TYR A 271 7.89 14.03 -13.91
N THR A 272 6.79 13.54 -14.48
CA THR A 272 6.52 12.09 -14.60
C THR A 272 7.40 11.38 -15.63
N ALA A 273 7.96 12.12 -16.59
CA ALA A 273 8.98 11.61 -17.50
C ALA A 273 10.34 11.42 -16.82
N GLY A 274 10.54 12.02 -15.63
CA GLY A 274 11.66 11.72 -14.75
C GLY A 274 11.59 10.28 -14.23
N LYS A 275 12.75 9.64 -14.04
CA LYS A 275 12.84 8.33 -13.37
C LYS A 275 12.20 8.42 -12.00
N SER A 276 11.34 7.45 -11.63
CA SER A 276 10.58 7.55 -10.38
C SER A 276 11.50 7.84 -9.17
N PRO A 277 11.15 8.80 -8.29
CA PRO A 277 11.96 9.18 -7.13
C PRO A 277 12.09 8.06 -6.09
N TYR A 278 11.20 7.08 -6.18
CA TYR A 278 11.14 5.86 -5.38
C TYR A 278 11.62 4.63 -6.16
N ASP A 279 12.07 4.80 -7.40
CA ASP A 279 12.72 3.76 -8.17
C ASP A 279 14.15 3.61 -7.65
N PRO A 280 14.51 2.49 -7.01
CA PRO A 280 15.90 2.27 -6.62
C PRO A 280 16.83 2.23 -7.85
N ALA A 281 16.31 2.16 -9.09
CA ALA A 281 17.05 2.21 -10.35
C ALA A 281 17.58 3.61 -10.73
N GLY A 282 17.31 4.63 -9.92
CA GLY A 282 17.88 5.98 -10.08
C GLY A 282 19.30 6.11 -9.51
N ALA A 283 19.76 5.16 -8.70
CA ALA A 283 21.18 5.04 -8.39
C ALA A 283 21.89 4.59 -9.66
N GLN A 284 22.69 5.48 -10.23
CA GLN A 284 23.64 5.14 -11.28
C GLN A 284 24.37 3.87 -10.87
N GLN A 285 24.34 2.89 -11.76
CA GLN A 285 24.90 1.56 -11.64
C GLN A 285 26.42 1.65 -11.41
N ASP A 286 26.84 1.86 -10.18
CA ASP A 286 28.07 1.25 -9.69
C ASP A 286 27.64 -0.15 -9.27
N SER A 287 27.47 -1.05 -10.24
CA SER A 287 27.62 -2.47 -9.95
C SER A 287 29.07 -2.62 -9.50
N ILE A 288 29.30 -2.40 -8.22
CA ILE A 288 30.45 -2.97 -7.55
C ILE A 288 30.25 -4.46 -7.83
N ASP A 289 31.09 -5.02 -8.70
CA ASP A 289 31.32 -6.46 -8.75
C ASP A 289 31.87 -6.81 -7.36
N ILE A 290 30.97 -6.89 -6.39
CA ILE A 290 31.27 -7.44 -5.09
C ILE A 290 31.52 -8.90 -5.43
N ASN A 291 32.78 -9.30 -5.33
CA ASN A 291 33.16 -10.70 -5.38
C ASN A 291 32.50 -11.38 -4.18
N LEU A 292 31.25 -11.79 -4.37
CA LEU A 292 30.43 -12.41 -3.35
C LEU A 292 30.77 -13.89 -3.37
N PRO A 293 31.03 -14.49 -2.20
CA PRO A 293 31.13 -15.93 -2.11
C PRO A 293 29.84 -16.60 -2.61
N ASP A 294 29.93 -17.84 -3.06
CA ASP A 294 28.79 -18.66 -3.49
C ASP A 294 27.70 -18.78 -2.41
N ARG A 295 28.03 -18.46 -1.15
CA ARG A 295 27.12 -18.35 -0.02
C ARG A 295 27.45 -17.11 0.81
N LEU A 296 26.42 -16.42 1.27
CA LEU A 296 26.54 -15.22 2.09
C LEU A 296 26.50 -15.51 3.59
N GLU A 297 27.40 -14.88 4.35
CA GLU A 297 27.27 -14.72 5.80
C GLU A 297 26.70 -13.33 6.14
N ALA A 298 26.44 -13.05 7.42
CA ALA A 298 25.85 -11.79 7.88
C ALA A 298 26.57 -10.55 7.32
N ALA A 299 27.91 -10.56 7.32
CA ALA A 299 28.72 -9.48 6.78
C ALA A 299 28.56 -9.30 5.27
N ASP A 300 28.36 -10.38 4.51
CA ASP A 300 28.16 -10.33 3.05
C ASP A 300 26.73 -9.87 2.71
N ILE A 301 25.75 -10.36 3.46
CA ILE A 301 24.35 -9.91 3.34
C ILE A 301 24.26 -8.39 3.60
N LEU A 302 24.97 -7.87 4.60
CA LEU A 302 24.99 -6.42 4.87
C LEU A 302 25.61 -5.61 3.74
N LYS A 303 26.50 -6.17 2.92
CA LYS A 303 27.04 -5.49 1.72
C LYS A 303 26.00 -5.34 0.62
N LEU A 304 24.90 -6.10 0.65
CA LEU A 304 23.82 -6.04 -0.34
C LEU A 304 22.78 -4.96 -0.04
N ARG A 305 22.95 -4.20 1.04
CA ARG A 305 22.02 -3.12 1.39
C ARG A 305 22.01 -2.02 0.34
N ASP A 306 20.84 -1.43 0.13
CA ASP A 306 20.68 -0.27 -0.73
C ASP A 306 21.13 1.04 -0.05
N GLY A 307 21.03 2.15 -0.80
CA GLY A 307 21.36 3.48 -0.29
C GLY A 307 20.44 4.01 0.82
N GLN A 308 19.43 3.24 1.24
CA GLN A 308 18.51 3.53 2.34
C GLN A 308 18.68 2.56 3.53
N ASP A 309 19.79 1.79 3.57
CA ASP A 309 20.03 0.75 4.56
C ASP A 309 18.90 -0.31 4.58
N LYS A 310 18.39 -0.69 3.41
CA LYS A 310 17.43 -1.78 3.26
C LYS A 310 18.01 -2.97 2.51
N LEU A 311 17.59 -4.17 2.90
CA LEU A 311 17.98 -5.43 2.28
C LEU A 311 16.80 -6.02 1.52
N SER A 312 16.98 -6.35 0.25
CA SER A 312 15.98 -7.02 -0.58
C SER A 312 15.99 -8.53 -0.34
N LEU A 313 14.81 -9.11 -0.06
CA LEU A 313 14.60 -10.53 0.17
C LEU A 313 13.60 -11.10 -0.84
N VAL A 314 13.86 -12.33 -1.28
CA VAL A 314 12.99 -13.09 -2.18
C VAL A 314 12.19 -14.12 -1.38
N GLY A 315 10.87 -14.00 -1.39
CA GLY A 315 9.95 -14.99 -0.83
C GLY A 315 9.36 -15.91 -1.90
N PHE A 316 9.53 -17.23 -1.75
CA PHE A 316 9.15 -18.21 -2.78
C PHE A 316 8.14 -19.29 -2.34
N GLY A 317 7.78 -19.36 -1.05
CA GLY A 317 6.80 -20.32 -0.52
C GLY A 317 5.62 -19.61 0.14
N SER A 318 5.43 -19.84 1.44
CA SER A 318 4.40 -19.11 2.22
C SER A 318 4.55 -17.59 2.15
N LEU A 319 5.79 -17.11 2.00
CA LEU A 319 6.15 -15.69 1.89
C LEU A 319 5.63 -15.02 0.61
N LEU A 320 5.11 -15.78 -0.37
CA LEU A 320 4.36 -15.23 -1.50
C LEU A 320 3.13 -14.42 -1.03
N SER A 321 2.61 -14.71 0.17
CA SER A 321 1.60 -13.88 0.81
C SER A 321 2.23 -12.79 1.67
N ILE A 322 1.86 -11.53 1.42
CA ILE A 322 2.27 -10.40 2.27
C ILE A 322 1.91 -10.61 3.75
N ARG A 323 0.84 -11.36 4.05
CA ARG A 323 0.44 -11.67 5.42
C ARG A 323 1.43 -12.62 6.09
N SER A 324 1.85 -13.68 5.39
CA SER A 324 2.90 -14.58 5.89
C SER A 324 4.22 -13.83 6.02
N ALA A 325 4.59 -13.04 5.00
CA ALA A 325 5.80 -12.24 5.01
C ALA A 325 5.84 -11.29 6.19
N ARG A 326 4.75 -10.55 6.48
CA ARG A 326 4.66 -9.68 7.66
C ARG A 326 4.64 -10.42 8.99
N SER A 327 4.18 -11.66 9.03
CA SER A 327 4.28 -12.47 10.25
C SER A 327 5.73 -12.84 10.57
N THR A 328 6.57 -12.97 9.54
CA THR A 328 8.00 -13.24 9.69
C THR A 328 8.81 -11.95 9.85
N PHE A 329 8.50 -10.93 9.05
CA PHE A 329 9.16 -9.62 8.97
C PHE A 329 8.13 -8.49 9.13
N PRO A 330 7.78 -8.12 10.38
CA PRO A 330 6.70 -7.15 10.65
C PRO A 330 6.89 -5.79 9.98
N GLU A 331 8.14 -5.33 9.90
CA GLU A 331 8.55 -4.03 9.36
C GLU A 331 8.92 -4.08 7.86
N LEU A 332 8.51 -5.13 7.13
CA LEU A 332 8.82 -5.22 5.70
C LEU A 332 8.18 -4.08 4.91
N THR A 333 8.89 -3.62 3.88
CA THR A 333 8.45 -2.60 2.93
C THR A 333 8.54 -3.11 1.49
N SER A 334 7.98 -2.36 0.54
CA SER A 334 8.17 -2.59 -0.90
C SER A 334 7.79 -4.01 -1.36
N PHE A 335 6.67 -4.56 -0.87
CA PHE A 335 6.20 -5.89 -1.26
C PHE A 335 5.62 -5.88 -2.67
N GLN A 336 6.24 -6.64 -3.57
CA GLN A 336 5.87 -6.69 -4.99
C GLN A 336 6.16 -8.07 -5.59
N VAL A 337 5.70 -8.28 -6.83
CA VAL A 337 5.93 -9.52 -7.57
C VAL A 337 7.18 -9.40 -8.42
N ALA A 338 7.97 -10.47 -8.46
CA ALA A 338 9.23 -10.50 -9.19
C ALA A 338 9.51 -11.88 -9.79
N ARG A 339 10.49 -11.96 -10.67
CA ARG A 339 10.96 -13.17 -11.36
C ARG A 339 12.43 -13.35 -11.08
N VAL A 340 12.80 -14.57 -10.66
CA VAL A 340 14.17 -14.98 -10.42
C VAL A 340 14.52 -16.08 -11.40
N ASN A 341 15.56 -15.86 -12.19
CA ASN A 341 16.04 -16.80 -13.20
C ASN A 341 17.09 -17.75 -12.61
N ASN A 342 17.27 -18.91 -13.23
CA ASN A 342 18.17 -19.98 -12.83
C ASN A 342 17.84 -20.64 -11.50
N PHE A 343 16.57 -20.63 -11.09
CA PHE A 343 16.10 -21.27 -9.87
C PHE A 343 14.82 -22.05 -10.12
N ARG A 344 14.65 -23.10 -9.31
CA ARG A 344 13.39 -23.85 -9.21
C ARG A 344 13.00 -24.08 -7.76
N ARG A 345 11.73 -24.40 -7.54
CA ARG A 345 11.21 -24.78 -6.23
C ARG A 345 11.07 -26.29 -6.14
N VAL A 346 11.43 -26.87 -4.99
CA VAL A 346 11.33 -28.31 -4.75
C VAL A 346 10.82 -28.58 -3.34
N PHE A 347 9.82 -29.46 -3.22
CA PHE A 347 9.35 -30.00 -1.93
C PHE A 347 10.25 -31.15 -1.45
N ALA A 348 11.48 -30.82 -1.05
CA ALA A 348 12.49 -31.77 -0.57
C ALA A 348 13.02 -31.45 0.85
N HIS A 349 12.51 -30.40 1.49
CA HIS A 349 13.00 -29.91 2.78
C HIS A 349 12.13 -30.40 3.95
N THR A 350 12.66 -31.19 4.87
CA THR A 350 11.91 -31.59 6.08
C THR A 350 12.06 -30.56 7.20
N ALA A 351 11.02 -29.77 7.41
CA ALA A 351 11.05 -28.71 8.42
C ALA A 351 10.65 -29.26 9.80
N ALA A 352 11.55 -29.14 10.79
CA ALA A 352 11.30 -29.59 12.17
C ALA A 352 10.00 -29.01 12.77
N VAL A 353 9.67 -27.77 12.37
CA VAL A 353 8.48 -27.05 12.83
C VAL A 353 7.16 -27.77 12.46
N PHE A 354 7.15 -28.58 11.39
CA PHE A 354 5.94 -29.32 10.99
C PHE A 354 5.64 -30.47 11.94
N HIS A 355 6.68 -31.11 12.47
CA HIS A 355 6.54 -32.14 13.50
C HIS A 355 6.10 -31.52 14.83
N LYS A 356 6.73 -30.42 15.23
CA LYS A 356 6.36 -29.66 16.44
C LYS A 356 4.90 -29.17 16.43
N ASN A 357 4.41 -28.75 15.27
CA ASN A 357 3.04 -28.26 15.10
C ASN A 357 2.00 -29.36 14.82
N GLY A 358 2.42 -30.63 14.72
CA GLY A 358 1.52 -31.75 14.45
C GLY A 358 0.89 -31.74 13.06
N ILE A 359 1.54 -31.13 12.06
CA ILE A 359 1.07 -31.10 10.66
C ILE A 359 1.86 -32.03 9.73
N ALA A 360 2.98 -32.58 10.19
CA ALA A 360 3.73 -33.62 9.51
C ALA A 360 2.98 -34.96 9.58
N ARG A 361 2.97 -35.75 8.48
CA ARG A 361 2.45 -37.12 8.45
C ARG A 361 3.56 -38.12 8.09
N PRO A 362 4.34 -38.61 9.07
CA PRO A 362 5.49 -39.49 8.79
C PRO A 362 5.10 -40.80 8.11
N SER A 363 3.92 -41.36 8.41
CA SER A 363 3.45 -42.63 7.83
C SER A 363 3.25 -42.60 6.32
N THR A 364 2.87 -41.44 5.77
CA THR A 364 2.68 -41.21 4.33
C THR A 364 3.83 -40.42 3.71
N LYS A 365 4.86 -40.10 4.48
CA LYS A 365 5.97 -39.20 4.11
C LYS A 365 5.53 -37.78 3.69
N GLU A 366 4.30 -37.35 3.97
CA GLU A 366 3.79 -36.00 3.68
C GLU A 366 4.33 -35.00 4.73
N ILE A 367 5.64 -34.75 4.69
CA ILE A 367 6.39 -33.99 5.68
C ILE A 367 7.24 -32.87 5.05
N ALA A 368 7.29 -32.77 3.73
CA ALA A 368 8.14 -31.82 3.04
C ALA A 368 7.56 -30.40 3.06
N SER A 369 8.44 -29.45 3.34
CA SER A 369 8.31 -28.04 3.06
C SER A 369 9.06 -27.68 1.77
N LEU A 370 9.08 -26.40 1.45
CA LEU A 370 9.58 -25.89 0.17
C LEU A 370 11.00 -25.36 0.32
N SER A 371 11.78 -25.55 -0.73
CA SER A 371 13.10 -24.94 -0.88
C SER A 371 13.36 -24.50 -2.31
N CYS A 372 14.41 -23.71 -2.49
CA CYS A 372 14.94 -23.35 -3.80
C CYS A 372 16.33 -23.95 -4.03
N GLU A 373 16.62 -24.32 -5.26
CA GLU A 373 17.94 -24.74 -5.72
C GLU A 373 18.23 -24.11 -7.09
N GLU A 374 19.52 -23.91 -7.39
CA GLU A 374 19.91 -23.44 -8.72
C GLU A 374 19.52 -24.47 -9.78
N CYS A 375 18.89 -24.00 -10.85
CA CYS A 375 18.55 -24.81 -12.01
C CYS A 375 18.64 -23.92 -13.25
N PRO A 376 19.70 -24.08 -14.07
CA PRO A 376 19.84 -23.32 -15.31
C PRO A 376 18.59 -23.39 -16.18
N ASP A 377 18.29 -22.31 -16.89
CA ASP A 377 17.20 -22.19 -17.85
C ASP A 377 15.77 -22.32 -17.28
N GLN A 378 15.63 -22.29 -15.95
CA GLN A 378 14.33 -22.20 -15.27
C GLN A 378 14.15 -20.84 -14.61
N ALA A 379 12.91 -20.41 -14.46
CA ALA A 379 12.58 -19.17 -13.76
C ALA A 379 11.35 -19.36 -12.87
N ILE A 380 11.36 -18.71 -11.71
CA ILE A 380 10.25 -18.72 -10.76
C ILE A 380 9.74 -17.31 -10.51
N VAL A 381 8.42 -17.16 -10.46
CA VAL A 381 7.75 -15.91 -10.06
C VAL A 381 7.57 -15.93 -8.55
N THR A 382 8.13 -14.95 -7.87
CA THR A 382 8.31 -14.83 -6.42
C THR A 382 7.73 -13.51 -5.91
N SER A 383 7.71 -13.37 -4.58
CA SER A 383 7.56 -12.06 -3.94
C SER A 383 8.95 -11.46 -3.70
N LEU A 384 9.05 -10.15 -3.84
CA LEU A 384 10.20 -9.33 -3.49
C LEU A 384 9.75 -8.34 -2.43
N PHE A 385 10.51 -8.20 -1.34
CA PHE A 385 10.25 -7.21 -0.31
C PHE A 385 11.56 -6.79 0.35
N GLN A 386 11.53 -5.68 1.09
CA GLN A 386 12.70 -5.13 1.76
C GLN A 386 12.55 -5.18 3.28
N ILE A 387 13.66 -5.41 3.98
CA ILE A 387 13.77 -5.32 5.44
C ILE A 387 14.88 -4.32 5.82
N GLN A 388 14.95 -3.93 7.09
CA GLN A 388 16.05 -3.10 7.57
C GLN A 388 17.38 -3.87 7.50
N ALA A 389 18.42 -3.24 6.94
CA ALA A 389 19.76 -3.82 6.80
C ALA A 389 20.70 -3.34 7.92
N ASP A 390 20.31 -3.61 9.16
CA ASP A 390 21.20 -3.50 10.32
C ASP A 390 21.63 -4.90 10.81
N MET A 391 22.73 -4.98 11.56
CA MET A 391 23.29 -6.26 11.99
C MET A 391 22.27 -7.11 12.75
N LYS A 392 21.49 -6.50 13.65
CA LYS A 392 20.49 -7.21 14.46
C LYS A 392 19.37 -7.79 13.58
N SER A 393 18.90 -7.03 12.60
CA SER A 393 17.87 -7.47 11.66
C SER A 393 18.37 -8.60 10.76
N VAL A 394 19.62 -8.52 10.29
CA VAL A 394 20.24 -9.57 9.46
C VAL A 394 20.51 -10.84 10.26
N GLU A 395 21.04 -10.75 11.49
CA GLU A 395 21.21 -11.91 12.38
C GLU A 395 19.87 -12.57 12.69
N ALA A 396 18.84 -11.79 13.02
CA ALA A 396 17.50 -12.32 13.27
C ALA A 396 16.88 -13.00 12.03
N PHE A 397 17.18 -12.52 10.83
CA PHE A 397 16.81 -13.18 9.58
C PHE A 397 17.55 -14.51 9.42
N ILE A 398 18.86 -14.51 9.62
CA ILE A 398 19.72 -15.70 9.51
C ILE A 398 19.31 -16.78 10.52
N ASP A 399 18.99 -16.41 11.75
CA ASP A 399 18.58 -17.34 12.80
C ASP A 399 17.22 -17.97 12.52
N ARG A 400 16.30 -17.22 11.90
CA ARG A 400 14.98 -17.72 11.50
C ARG A 400 15.09 -18.70 10.34
N GLU A 401 15.89 -18.37 9.35
CA GLU A 401 16.14 -19.20 8.15
C GLU A 401 17.37 -20.09 8.33
N HIS A 402 17.63 -20.53 9.57
CA HIS A 402 18.81 -21.31 9.97
C HIS A 402 19.05 -22.55 9.10
N GLU A 403 17.98 -23.15 8.60
CA GLU A 403 17.99 -24.36 7.76
C GLU A 403 18.49 -24.11 6.34
N PHE A 404 18.59 -22.85 5.89
CA PHE A 404 18.90 -22.48 4.51
C PHE A 404 20.27 -21.84 4.35
N ARG A 405 20.78 -21.84 3.10
CA ARG A 405 21.92 -21.02 2.71
C ARG A 405 21.42 -19.75 2.04
N PHE A 406 22.20 -18.69 2.11
CA PHE A 406 21.81 -17.39 1.56
C PHE A 406 22.59 -17.12 0.27
N LEU A 407 21.87 -16.78 -0.79
CA LEU A 407 22.42 -16.54 -2.13
C LEU A 407 22.03 -15.15 -2.60
N ALA A 408 22.97 -14.45 -3.24
CA ALA A 408 22.70 -13.18 -3.90
C ALA A 408 22.17 -13.43 -5.32
N VAL A 409 21.02 -12.88 -5.65
CA VAL A 409 20.38 -13.07 -6.96
C VAL A 409 19.99 -11.77 -7.61
N ASP A 410 20.10 -11.75 -8.94
CA ASP A 410 19.48 -10.71 -9.75
C ASP A 410 18.00 -11.02 -9.91
N VAL A 411 17.18 -9.98 -9.85
CA VAL A 411 15.73 -10.09 -9.81
C VAL A 411 15.15 -9.22 -10.92
N ASN A 412 14.17 -9.74 -11.66
CA ASN A 412 13.45 -8.99 -12.67
C ASN A 412 12.02 -8.75 -12.20
N LEU A 413 11.49 -7.55 -12.41
CA LEU A 413 10.08 -7.25 -12.16
C LEU A 413 9.23 -7.78 -13.31
N LEU A 414 7.93 -7.98 -13.06
CA LEU A 414 7.03 -8.52 -14.08
C LEU A 414 6.83 -7.57 -15.28
N ASP A 415 7.07 -6.28 -15.10
CA ASP A 415 7.05 -5.29 -16.18
C ASP A 415 8.33 -5.29 -17.05
N GLY A 416 9.24 -6.23 -16.82
CA GLY A 416 10.49 -6.40 -17.57
C GLY A 416 11.66 -5.55 -17.07
N ARG A 417 11.46 -4.71 -16.05
CA ARG A 417 12.57 -3.96 -15.44
C ARG A 417 13.43 -4.87 -14.56
N GLN A 418 14.73 -4.63 -14.55
CA GLN A 418 15.63 -5.30 -13.61
C GLN A 418 15.62 -4.57 -12.26
N TRP A 419 15.58 -5.34 -11.17
CA TRP A 419 15.76 -4.80 -9.83
C TRP A 419 17.23 -4.37 -9.64
N PRO A 420 17.48 -3.16 -9.13
CA PRO A 420 18.80 -2.51 -9.18
C PRO A 420 19.81 -3.05 -8.18
N HIS A 421 19.35 -3.77 -7.15
CA HIS A 421 20.21 -4.36 -6.13
C HIS A 421 20.11 -5.88 -6.18
N LYS A 422 21.15 -6.60 -5.79
CA LYS A 422 21.02 -8.04 -5.58
C LYS A 422 20.08 -8.28 -4.40
N ALA A 423 19.18 -9.24 -4.54
CA ALA A 423 18.32 -9.71 -3.47
C ALA A 423 18.88 -10.99 -2.84
N VAL A 424 18.46 -11.30 -1.62
CA VAL A 424 18.81 -12.57 -0.97
C VAL A 424 17.68 -13.56 -1.15
N ILE A 425 18.01 -14.74 -1.66
CA ILE A 425 17.12 -15.91 -1.70
C ILE A 425 17.67 -17.00 -0.76
N CYS A 426 16.75 -17.70 -0.09
CA CYS A 426 17.08 -18.88 0.71
C CYS A 426 17.19 -20.12 -0.20
N GLY A 427 18.40 -20.65 -0.34
CA GLY A 427 18.70 -21.86 -1.09
C GLY A 427 18.84 -23.08 -0.19
N ARG A 428 18.74 -24.27 -0.79
CA ARG A 428 18.95 -25.53 -0.07
C ARG A 428 20.42 -25.77 0.29
N TRP A 429 20.63 -26.56 1.32
CA TRP A 429 21.92 -27.17 1.62
C TRP A 429 22.02 -28.59 1.03
N ASN A 430 23.21 -29.19 1.15
CA ASN A 430 23.34 -30.62 1.36
C ASN A 430 23.48 -30.91 2.86
N ASP A 431 22.98 -32.06 3.32
CA ASP A 431 22.97 -32.40 4.74
C ASP A 431 24.37 -32.38 5.39
N SER A 432 25.41 -32.84 4.68
CA SER A 432 26.79 -32.85 5.20
C SER A 432 27.31 -31.46 5.54
N ASP A 433 27.05 -30.49 4.67
CA ASP A 433 27.52 -29.11 4.85
C ASP A 433 26.66 -28.39 5.89
N TYR A 434 25.34 -28.62 5.90
CA TYR A 434 24.46 -28.08 6.93
C TYR A 434 24.86 -28.55 8.34
N ARG A 435 25.16 -29.85 8.50
CA ARG A 435 25.66 -30.44 9.75
C ARG A 435 27.00 -29.85 10.18
N ARG A 436 27.91 -29.66 9.25
CA ARG A 436 29.24 -29.13 9.56
C ARG A 436 29.20 -27.66 9.97
N GLU A 437 28.33 -26.87 9.34
CA GLU A 437 28.46 -25.40 9.39
C GLU A 437 27.38 -24.68 10.19
N ARG A 438 26.19 -25.27 10.32
CA ARG A 438 25.06 -24.60 10.99
C ARG A 438 24.40 -25.47 12.07
N CYS A 439 24.53 -26.79 12.01
CA CYS A 439 23.77 -27.69 12.88
C CYS A 439 24.69 -28.60 13.71
N SER A 440 25.07 -28.13 14.91
CA SER A 440 25.79 -28.93 15.89
C SER A 440 24.99 -30.17 16.30
N ASP A 441 25.65 -31.19 16.86
CA ASP A 441 24.97 -32.43 17.24
C ASP A 441 23.84 -32.21 18.26
N GLU A 442 23.99 -31.21 19.15
CA GLU A 442 22.96 -30.80 20.10
C GLU A 442 21.74 -30.21 19.38
N VAL A 443 21.96 -29.25 18.46
CA VAL A 443 20.90 -28.64 17.66
C VAL A 443 20.23 -29.68 16.74
N TRP A 444 20.99 -30.62 16.20
CA TRP A 444 20.45 -31.72 15.40
C TRP A 444 19.53 -32.62 16.22
N HIS A 445 19.95 -32.97 17.44
CA HIS A 445 19.14 -33.80 18.32
C HIS A 445 17.83 -33.11 18.68
N GLU A 446 17.92 -31.82 19.03
CA GLU A 446 16.77 -31.00 19.37
C GLU A 446 15.84 -30.76 18.18
N ARG A 447 16.33 -30.54 16.96
CA ARG A 447 15.45 -30.19 15.83
C ARG A 447 14.94 -31.41 15.08
N TYR A 448 15.75 -32.45 14.91
CA TYR A 448 15.48 -33.52 13.95
C TYR A 448 15.50 -34.91 14.58
N ALA A 449 16.54 -35.26 15.33
CA ALA A 449 16.72 -36.65 15.79
C ALA A 449 15.59 -37.11 16.73
N GLN A 450 15.06 -36.22 17.57
CA GLN A 450 13.91 -36.54 18.43
C GLN A 450 12.64 -36.93 17.66
N TYR A 451 12.53 -36.55 16.38
CA TYR A 451 11.43 -36.94 15.49
C TYR A 451 11.81 -38.11 14.57
N GLY A 452 12.97 -38.74 14.76
CA GLY A 452 13.46 -39.85 13.94
C GLY A 452 13.95 -39.45 12.54
N LEU A 453 14.14 -38.15 12.29
CA LEU A 453 14.62 -37.65 11.00
C LEU A 453 16.12 -37.89 10.85
N GLN A 454 16.51 -38.48 9.72
CA GLN A 454 17.91 -38.79 9.39
C GLN A 454 18.54 -37.74 8.45
N GLN A 455 17.70 -37.00 7.72
CA GLN A 455 18.09 -36.03 6.70
C GLN A 455 17.12 -34.85 6.71
N VAL A 456 17.64 -33.65 6.50
CA VAL A 456 16.84 -32.43 6.28
C VAL A 456 16.44 -32.34 4.81
N TRP A 457 17.33 -32.73 3.91
CA TRP A 457 17.15 -32.62 2.46
C TRP A 457 16.98 -34.00 1.83
N SER A 458 15.72 -34.40 1.58
CA SER A 458 15.38 -35.75 1.14
C SER A 458 14.69 -35.75 -0.22
N ASP A 459 15.06 -36.75 -1.03
CA ASP A 459 14.46 -37.01 -2.34
C ASP A 459 13.26 -37.97 -2.24
N ASP A 460 12.98 -38.50 -1.05
CA ASP A 460 11.94 -39.50 -0.76
C ASP A 460 10.92 -38.97 0.27
N VAL A 461 10.32 -37.81 -0.03
CA VAL A 461 9.31 -37.16 0.81
C VAL A 461 8.22 -36.51 -0.04
N LEU A 462 7.02 -36.41 0.49
CA LEU A 462 5.88 -35.75 -0.14
C LEU A 462 5.57 -34.41 0.54
N PRO A 463 4.96 -33.44 -0.18
CA PRO A 463 4.57 -32.16 0.39
C PRO A 463 3.68 -32.33 1.63
N CYS A 464 4.00 -31.62 2.71
CA CYS A 464 3.09 -31.45 3.82
C CYS A 464 1.82 -30.78 3.30
N ARG A 465 0.69 -31.47 3.37
CA ARG A 465 -0.55 -31.09 2.68
C ARG A 465 -1.05 -29.69 3.09
N VAL A 466 -1.05 -29.41 4.40
CA VAL A 466 -1.47 -28.10 4.95
C VAL A 466 -0.58 -26.97 4.42
N TYR A 467 0.72 -27.21 4.39
CA TYR A 467 1.69 -26.22 3.92
C TYR A 467 1.63 -26.03 2.40
N LEU A 468 1.52 -27.12 1.63
CA LEU A 468 1.33 -27.06 0.17
C LEU A 468 0.10 -26.23 -0.19
N ARG A 469 -1.05 -26.52 0.43
CA ARG A 469 -2.27 -25.73 0.23
C ARG A 469 -2.04 -24.25 0.53
N HIS A 470 -1.35 -23.93 1.63
CA HIS A 470 -1.07 -22.53 1.98
C HIS A 470 -0.19 -21.83 0.94
N CYS A 471 0.81 -22.49 0.39
CA CYS A 471 1.66 -21.94 -0.68
C CYS A 471 0.88 -21.74 -1.98
N VAL A 472 0.03 -22.70 -2.38
CA VAL A 472 -0.83 -22.58 -3.58
C VAL A 472 -1.76 -21.38 -3.46
N LEU A 473 -2.46 -21.25 -2.33
CA LEU A 473 -3.33 -20.09 -2.07
C LEU A 473 -2.53 -18.78 -1.99
N SER A 474 -1.30 -18.81 -1.49
CA SER A 474 -0.45 -17.61 -1.45
C SER A 474 -0.04 -17.18 -2.87
N ALA A 475 0.27 -18.13 -3.74
CA ALA A 475 0.58 -17.87 -5.15
C ALA A 475 -0.65 -17.37 -5.93
N GLU A 476 -1.81 -17.99 -5.73
CA GLU A 476 -3.09 -17.59 -6.33
C GLU A 476 -3.45 -16.13 -6.00
N ASN A 477 -3.33 -15.76 -4.72
CA ASN A 477 -3.58 -14.38 -4.28
C ASN A 477 -2.52 -13.38 -4.75
N LEU A 478 -1.31 -13.84 -5.08
CA LEU A 478 -0.24 -12.99 -5.58
C LEU A 478 -0.46 -12.61 -7.06
N GLY A 479 -1.12 -13.48 -7.83
CA GLY A 479 -1.54 -13.21 -9.20
C GLY A 479 -1.42 -14.43 -10.12
N PRO A 480 -1.98 -14.36 -11.35
CA PRO A 480 -2.03 -15.50 -12.27
C PRO A 480 -0.63 -15.99 -12.68
N GLU A 481 0.31 -15.09 -12.99
CA GLU A 481 1.70 -15.48 -13.31
C GLU A 481 2.39 -16.20 -12.14
N ALA A 482 2.13 -15.76 -10.91
CA ALA A 482 2.68 -16.39 -9.72
C ALA A 482 2.04 -17.77 -9.48
N TYR A 483 0.73 -17.89 -9.71
CA TYR A 483 0.00 -19.14 -9.61
C TYR A 483 0.51 -20.19 -10.60
N ASP A 484 0.58 -19.84 -11.89
CA ASP A 484 1.08 -20.76 -12.92
C ASP A 484 2.53 -21.12 -12.69
N SER A 485 3.39 -20.14 -12.36
CA SER A 485 4.78 -20.42 -12.00
C SER A 485 4.89 -21.32 -10.76
N PHE A 486 4.01 -21.17 -9.76
CA PHE A 486 4.03 -22.05 -8.59
C PHE A 486 3.61 -23.48 -8.95
N LEU A 487 2.59 -23.66 -9.80
CA LEU A 487 2.12 -24.99 -10.18
C LEU A 487 3.05 -25.71 -11.16
N ASP A 488 3.65 -24.98 -12.09
CA ASP A 488 4.42 -25.54 -13.21
C ASP A 488 5.93 -25.51 -13.00
N CYS A 489 6.43 -24.60 -12.17
CA CYS A 489 7.87 -24.46 -11.86
C CYS A 489 8.20 -24.87 -10.41
N THR A 490 7.31 -25.61 -9.75
CA THR A 490 7.56 -26.28 -8.47
C THR A 490 7.40 -27.78 -8.63
N TYR A 491 8.33 -28.54 -8.06
CA TYR A 491 8.41 -29.98 -8.21
C TYR A 491 8.33 -30.70 -6.87
N LEU A 492 7.94 -31.98 -6.91
CA LEU A 492 8.13 -32.91 -5.81
C LEU A 492 9.63 -33.18 -5.58
N SER A 493 9.95 -33.92 -4.53
CA SER A 493 11.32 -34.33 -4.20
C SER A 493 12.03 -35.09 -5.34
N ASP A 494 11.26 -35.72 -6.22
CA ASP A 494 11.72 -36.40 -7.43
C ASP A 494 12.21 -35.46 -8.55
N ARG A 495 12.01 -34.14 -8.42
CA ARG A 495 12.38 -33.09 -9.39
C ARG A 495 11.80 -33.26 -10.79
N THR A 496 10.78 -34.09 -10.95
CA THR A 496 10.15 -34.41 -12.23
C THR A 496 8.66 -34.14 -12.21
N THR A 497 7.97 -34.52 -11.13
CA THR A 497 6.53 -34.32 -10.98
C THR A 497 6.23 -32.89 -10.56
N THR A 498 5.48 -32.15 -11.37
CA THR A 498 5.05 -30.78 -11.03
C THR A 498 3.94 -30.78 -9.99
N ILE A 499 3.81 -29.66 -9.25
CA ILE A 499 2.71 -29.48 -8.31
C ILE A 499 1.35 -29.48 -9.02
N ARG A 500 1.26 -28.99 -10.27
CA ARG A 500 0.04 -29.09 -11.08
C ARG A 500 -0.42 -30.55 -11.20
N SER A 501 0.45 -31.41 -11.71
CA SER A 501 0.15 -32.84 -11.92
C SER A 501 -0.16 -33.55 -10.60
N TYR A 502 0.58 -33.21 -9.54
CA TYR A 502 0.36 -33.81 -8.22
C TYR A 502 -1.00 -33.45 -7.62
N LEU A 503 -1.45 -32.19 -7.75
CA LEU A 503 -2.75 -31.74 -7.25
C LEU A 503 -3.93 -32.28 -8.06
N GLU A 504 -3.76 -32.52 -9.37
CA GLU A 504 -4.76 -33.20 -10.20
C GLU A 504 -5.04 -34.62 -9.70
N GLN A 505 -3.99 -35.32 -9.25
CA GLN A 505 -4.10 -36.67 -8.67
C GLN A 505 -4.58 -36.64 -7.20
N HIS A 506 -4.32 -35.55 -6.48
CA HIS A 506 -4.62 -35.42 -5.05
C HIS A 506 -5.42 -34.14 -4.71
N PRO A 507 -6.62 -33.93 -5.30
CA PRO A 507 -7.38 -32.68 -5.16
C PRO A 507 -7.83 -32.41 -3.72
N SER A 508 -7.89 -33.46 -2.88
CA SER A 508 -8.22 -33.36 -1.46
C SER A 508 -7.22 -32.49 -0.65
N ILE A 509 -6.01 -32.24 -1.18
CA ILE A 509 -5.03 -31.36 -0.53
C ILE A 509 -5.58 -29.93 -0.41
N MET A 510 -6.35 -29.46 -1.40
CA MET A 510 -6.93 -28.11 -1.39
C MET A 510 -8.07 -27.96 -0.37
N GLN A 511 -8.51 -29.04 0.26
CA GLN A 511 -9.53 -29.05 1.31
C GLN A 511 -8.94 -29.12 2.72
N GLU A 512 -7.62 -29.32 2.86
CA GLU A 512 -6.95 -29.39 4.17
C GLU A 512 -7.11 -28.09 4.97
N GLN A 513 -7.30 -28.24 6.28
CA GLN A 513 -7.34 -27.11 7.20
C GLN A 513 -6.16 -27.16 8.16
N PRO A 514 -5.49 -26.02 8.43
CA PRO A 514 -4.47 -25.99 9.47
C PRO A 514 -5.09 -26.28 10.84
N PRO A 515 -4.34 -26.87 11.78
CA PRO A 515 -4.77 -27.05 13.17
C PRO A 515 -5.21 -25.74 13.82
N ASP A 516 -6.13 -25.82 14.79
CA ASP A 516 -6.65 -24.65 15.53
C ASP A 516 -5.57 -23.79 16.20
N SER A 517 -4.43 -24.40 16.55
CA SER A 517 -3.24 -23.72 17.09
C SER A 517 -2.56 -22.79 16.08
N LEU A 518 -2.66 -23.10 14.79
CA LEU A 518 -2.08 -22.33 13.68
C LEU A 518 -3.10 -21.38 13.02
N ILE A 519 -4.40 -21.59 13.28
CA ILE A 519 -5.46 -20.68 12.86
C ILE A 519 -5.47 -19.44 13.77
N GLY A 520 -4.99 -18.31 13.26
CA GLY A 520 -5.18 -17.01 13.93
C GLY A 520 -6.67 -16.71 14.14
N ARG A 521 -7.04 -16.04 15.24
CA ARG A 521 -8.45 -15.81 15.66
C ARG A 521 -9.41 -15.34 14.55
N ALA A 522 -8.90 -14.64 13.52
CA ALA A 522 -9.67 -14.21 12.34
C ALA A 522 -10.08 -15.34 11.39
N GLN A 523 -9.23 -16.36 11.18
CA GLN A 523 -9.53 -17.50 10.30
C GLN A 523 -10.49 -18.51 10.96
N ARG A 524 -10.53 -18.58 12.30
CA ARG A 524 -11.52 -19.44 13.02
C ARG A 524 -12.95 -19.05 12.68
N ARG A 525 -13.24 -17.75 12.56
CA ARG A 525 -14.57 -17.25 12.21
C ARG A 525 -14.95 -17.51 10.75
N HIS A 526 -13.97 -17.44 9.84
CA HIS A 526 -14.22 -17.73 8.43
C HIS A 526 -14.44 -19.23 8.18
N ALA A 527 -13.63 -20.09 8.81
CA ALA A 527 -13.81 -21.55 8.76
C ALA A 527 -15.17 -21.99 9.36
N GLN A 528 -15.58 -21.38 10.48
CA GLN A 528 -16.89 -21.61 11.10
C GLN A 528 -18.06 -21.10 10.23
N MET A 529 -17.89 -19.97 9.53
CA MET A 529 -18.90 -19.48 8.58
C MET A 529 -19.02 -20.39 7.35
N THR A 530 -17.92 -20.90 6.82
CA THR A 530 -17.94 -21.84 5.68
C THR A 530 -18.51 -23.21 6.05
N SER A 531 -18.26 -23.73 7.26
CA SER A 531 -18.86 -25.00 7.71
C SER A 531 -20.35 -24.86 7.99
N ALA A 532 -20.81 -23.69 8.46
CA ALA A 532 -22.23 -23.40 8.65
C ALA A 532 -23.00 -23.35 7.32
N CYS A 533 -22.40 -22.83 6.25
CA CYS A 533 -23.03 -22.79 4.92
C CYS A 533 -23.07 -24.15 4.21
N HIS A 534 -22.14 -25.08 4.50
CA HIS A 534 -22.15 -26.43 3.92
C HIS A 534 -23.00 -27.43 4.74
N GLY A 535 -23.28 -27.15 6.02
CA GLY A 535 -24.14 -27.99 6.87
C GLY A 535 -25.64 -27.85 6.60
N SER A 536 -26.07 -26.86 5.82
CA SER A 536 -27.48 -26.53 5.57
C SER A 536 -28.04 -26.98 4.21
N SER A 537 -27.24 -27.59 3.31
CA SER A 537 -27.74 -28.05 1.99
C SER A 537 -28.02 -29.55 1.88
N LEU A 538 -27.87 -30.32 2.97
CA LEU A 538 -28.17 -31.76 3.00
C LEU A 538 -29.15 -32.09 4.13
N ARG A 539 -30.38 -31.58 4.05
CA ARG A 539 -31.55 -32.27 4.63
C ARG A 539 -32.64 -32.41 3.59
N SER A 540 -32.75 -33.66 3.16
CA SER A 540 -33.85 -34.29 2.43
C SER A 540 -35.24 -33.71 2.71
N THR A 541 -35.95 -33.37 1.65
CA THR A 541 -37.41 -33.58 1.58
C THR A 541 -37.70 -34.28 0.26
N GLY A 542 -37.84 -35.60 0.33
CA GLY A 542 -38.46 -36.40 -0.72
C GLY A 542 -39.97 -36.17 -0.77
N PRO A 543 -40.64 -36.61 -1.86
CA PRO A 543 -42.00 -36.21 -2.20
C PRO A 543 -43.02 -37.15 -1.55
N TRP A 544 -44.12 -36.61 -1.03
CA TRP A 544 -45.36 -37.36 -0.85
C TRP A 544 -46.59 -36.52 -1.22
N GLN A 545 -47.48 -37.23 -1.91
CA GLN A 545 -48.59 -36.81 -2.75
C GLN A 545 -49.88 -36.49 -1.99
N ASN A 546 -50.81 -35.88 -2.73
CA ASN A 546 -52.28 -35.95 -2.64
C ASN A 546 -52.97 -35.29 -1.45
N THR A 547 -53.60 -34.13 -1.69
CA THR A 547 -55.02 -34.00 -2.05
C THR A 547 -55.34 -32.58 -2.49
#